data_AF-B0M0N4-F1
#
_entry.id   AF-B0M0N4-F1
#
_cell.length_a   1.000
_cell.length_b   1.000
_cell.length_c   1.000
_cell.angle_alpha   90.00
_cell.angle_beta   90.00
_cell.angle_gamma   90.00
#
_symmetry.space_group_name_H-M   'P 1'
#
loop_
_entity.id
_entity.type
_entity.pdbx_description
1 polymer ?
#
loop_
_entity_poly.entity_id
_entity_poly.type
_entity_poly.pdbx_seq_one_letter_code
_entity_poly.pdbx_strand_id
1 'polypeptide(L)'
;MEKENNLNFYSNESRNENDELSVNWQWKEIHLPFTIATSPLPLYLIIVGVLTIFDQDTLLSIWMIFTGFTMGLELLYISVYLGRKSIKHQTELDLDDQIFEKYESSENQNVKDPLMRKAIKLHITTAFLAYFGLLQCYIILTNDSNRNSYVIFPSFFVSMFYCTSLIIFGCFVLIKLRSQKSKTMLV
;
A
#
# COMPACT_ATOMS: atom_id res chain seq x y z
N MET A 1 0.50 -8.04 -42.63
CA MET A 1 1.19 -8.54 -41.42
C MET A 1 1.97 -7.46 -40.67
N GLU A 2 2.47 -6.40 -41.31
CA GLU A 2 3.29 -5.37 -40.62
C GLU A 2 2.49 -4.44 -39.68
N LYS A 3 1.19 -4.20 -39.94
CA LYS A 3 0.34 -3.34 -39.12
C LYS A 3 0.04 -3.89 -37.72
N GLU A 4 -0.09 -5.21 -37.55
CA GLU A 4 -0.38 -5.80 -36.23
C GLU A 4 0.84 -5.77 -35.30
N ASN A 5 2.05 -5.97 -35.85
CA ASN A 5 3.28 -5.87 -35.07
C ASN A 5 3.51 -4.44 -34.55
N ASN A 6 3.26 -3.42 -35.38
CA ASN A 6 3.38 -2.04 -34.94
C ASN A 6 2.34 -1.67 -33.87
N LEU A 7 1.09 -2.13 -33.99
CA LEU A 7 0.07 -1.83 -32.98
C LEU A 7 0.40 -2.47 -31.61
N ASN A 8 0.93 -3.69 -31.61
CA ASN A 8 1.41 -4.36 -30.39
C ASN A 8 2.67 -3.70 -29.81
N PHE A 9 3.54 -3.17 -30.68
CA PHE A 9 4.75 -2.46 -30.25
C PHE A 9 4.38 -1.12 -29.58
N TYR A 10 3.58 -0.27 -30.23
CA TYR A 10 3.12 1.00 -29.67
C TYR A 10 2.27 0.84 -28.41
N SER A 11 1.44 -0.21 -28.33
CA SER A 11 0.64 -0.45 -27.12
C SER A 11 1.46 -0.99 -25.95
N ASN A 12 2.54 -1.75 -26.19
CA ASN A 12 3.45 -2.17 -25.13
C ASN A 12 4.39 -1.04 -24.68
N GLU A 13 4.90 -0.24 -25.60
CA GLU A 13 5.81 0.88 -25.29
C GLU A 13 5.07 1.99 -24.54
N SER A 14 3.86 2.37 -24.96
CA SER A 14 3.02 3.32 -24.22
C SER A 14 2.55 2.80 -22.85
N ARG A 15 2.45 1.47 -22.66
CA ARG A 15 2.19 0.89 -21.33
C ARG A 15 3.43 0.97 -20.44
N ASN A 16 4.62 0.78 -20.99
CA ASN A 16 5.87 0.81 -20.24
C ASN A 16 6.28 2.25 -19.85
N GLU A 17 6.14 3.23 -20.75
CA GLU A 17 6.48 4.63 -20.47
C GLU A 17 5.61 5.25 -19.36
N ASN A 18 4.31 4.94 -19.37
CA ASN A 18 3.39 5.40 -18.31
C ASN A 18 3.68 4.73 -16.95
N ASP A 19 4.16 3.48 -16.95
CA ASP A 19 4.57 2.79 -15.73
C ASP A 19 5.90 3.33 -15.17
N GLU A 20 6.82 3.86 -16.00
CA GLU A 20 8.08 4.49 -15.53
C GLU A 20 7.91 5.93 -15.04
N LEU A 21 7.21 6.78 -15.81
CA LEU A 21 7.08 8.21 -15.49
C LEU A 21 6.37 8.44 -14.16
N SER A 22 5.44 7.54 -13.83
CA SER A 22 4.58 7.64 -12.67
C SER A 22 5.22 7.16 -11.36
N VAL A 23 6.29 6.38 -11.46
CA VAL A 23 7.06 5.83 -10.33
C VAL A 23 8.07 6.83 -9.80
N ASN A 24 8.61 7.68 -10.66
CA ASN A 24 9.48 8.76 -10.25
C ASN A 24 8.63 9.81 -9.52
N TRP A 25 8.85 9.93 -8.22
CA TRP A 25 8.25 10.96 -7.38
C TRP A 25 9.37 11.78 -6.73
N GLN A 26 9.14 13.07 -6.57
CA GLN A 26 10.06 13.95 -5.86
C GLN A 26 9.70 14.04 -4.38
N TRP A 27 10.69 14.22 -3.50
CA TRP A 27 10.47 14.39 -2.05
C TRP A 27 9.46 15.50 -1.70
N LYS A 28 9.27 16.50 -2.57
CA LYS A 28 8.29 17.57 -2.42
C LYS A 28 6.83 17.10 -2.49
N GLU A 29 6.56 15.95 -3.09
CA GLU A 29 5.21 15.39 -3.25
C GLU A 29 4.76 14.60 -2.02
N ILE A 30 5.64 14.39 -1.03
CA ILE A 30 5.29 13.71 0.21
C ILE A 30 4.31 14.56 1.01
N HIS A 31 3.19 13.96 1.40
CA HIS A 31 2.29 14.56 2.37
C HIS A 31 2.90 14.54 3.78
N LEU A 32 3.71 15.55 4.09
CA LEU A 32 4.53 15.64 5.30
C LEU A 32 3.77 15.36 6.61
N PRO A 33 2.56 15.93 6.84
CA PRO A 33 1.81 15.66 8.09
C PRO A 33 1.45 14.18 8.26
N PHE A 34 1.11 13.51 7.15
CA PHE A 34 0.75 12.09 7.16
C PHE A 34 1.98 11.23 7.47
N THR A 35 3.11 11.52 6.83
CA THR A 35 4.36 10.80 7.04
C THR A 35 4.85 10.97 8.48
N ILE A 36 4.76 12.17 9.05
CA ILE A 36 5.15 12.40 10.46
C ILE A 36 4.22 11.65 11.41
N ALA A 37 2.90 11.66 11.17
CA ALA A 37 1.95 10.96 12.02
C ALA A 37 2.08 9.43 11.99
N THR A 38 2.54 8.87 10.86
CA THR A 38 2.58 7.42 10.63
C THR A 38 3.97 6.80 10.78
N SER A 39 5.04 7.59 10.71
CA SER A 39 6.43 7.11 10.82
C SER A 39 6.86 6.53 12.18
N PRO A 40 6.29 6.91 13.35
CA PRO A 40 6.73 6.34 14.63
C PRO A 40 6.53 4.82 14.72
N LEU A 41 5.47 4.29 14.12
CA LEU A 41 5.15 2.87 14.16
C LEU A 41 6.18 1.99 13.41
N PRO A 42 6.53 2.25 12.13
CA PRO A 42 7.55 1.46 11.43
C PRO A 42 8.93 1.63 12.07
N LEU A 43 9.27 2.83 12.52
CA LEU A 43 10.53 3.07 13.23
C LEU A 43 10.60 2.28 14.54
N TYR A 44 9.51 2.23 15.30
CA TYR A 44 9.43 1.43 16.53
C TYR A 44 9.71 -0.05 16.26
N LEU A 45 9.08 -0.65 15.25
CA LEU A 45 9.31 -2.05 14.91
C LEU A 45 10.76 -2.32 14.52
N ILE A 46 11.37 -1.43 13.74
CA ILE A 46 12.78 -1.56 13.32
C ILE A 46 13.70 -1.46 14.53
N ILE A 47 13.54 -0.44 15.37
CA ILE A 47 14.40 -0.21 16.54
C ILE A 47 14.27 -1.38 17.53
N VAL A 48 13.05 -1.76 17.90
CA VAL A 48 12.83 -2.87 18.83
C VAL A 48 13.36 -4.18 18.24
N GLY A 49 13.08 -4.46 16.96
CA GLY A 49 13.60 -5.66 16.30
C GLY A 49 15.13 -5.72 16.27
N VAL A 50 15.81 -4.59 16.08
CA VAL A 50 17.29 -4.54 16.16
C VAL A 50 17.79 -4.80 17.57
N LEU A 51 17.15 -4.21 18.58
CA LEU A 51 17.56 -4.39 19.98
C LEU A 51 17.35 -5.82 20.47
N THR A 52 16.32 -6.52 19.98
CA THR A 52 15.94 -7.86 20.46
C THR A 52 16.52 -9.01 19.63
N ILE A 53 17.30 -8.73 18.58
CA ILE A 53 17.76 -9.74 17.62
C ILE A 53 18.62 -10.85 18.24
N PHE A 54 19.40 -10.51 19.27
CA PHE A 54 20.30 -11.43 19.98
C PHE A 54 19.76 -11.93 21.31
N ASP A 55 18.62 -11.42 21.77
CA ASP A 55 18.14 -11.71 23.12
C ASP A 55 17.52 -13.11 23.19
N GLN A 56 16.43 -13.38 22.46
CA GLN A 56 15.75 -14.70 22.51
C GLN A 56 14.94 -15.04 21.24
N ASP A 57 14.27 -14.06 20.62
CA ASP A 57 13.40 -14.27 19.46
C ASP A 57 13.96 -13.68 18.18
N THR A 58 15.06 -14.27 17.69
CA THR A 58 15.72 -13.80 16.47
C THR A 58 14.76 -13.80 15.27
N LEU A 59 13.88 -14.80 15.15
CA LEU A 59 12.93 -14.88 14.03
C LEU A 59 11.87 -13.77 14.11
N LEU A 60 11.26 -13.55 15.28
CA LEU A 60 10.32 -12.45 15.46
C LEU A 60 11.00 -11.09 15.24
N SER A 61 12.23 -10.93 15.73
CA SER A 61 13.02 -9.71 15.58
C SER A 61 13.35 -9.42 14.11
N ILE A 62 13.78 -10.42 13.34
CA ILE A 62 13.97 -10.32 11.89
C ILE A 62 12.65 -9.94 11.21
N TRP A 63 11.54 -10.58 11.59
CA TRP A 63 10.22 -10.28 11.06
C TRP A 63 9.79 -8.83 11.34
N MET A 64 10.03 -8.31 12.55
CA MET A 64 9.71 -6.93 12.92
C MET A 64 10.50 -5.94 12.07
N ILE A 65 11.79 -6.20 11.84
CA ILE A 65 12.64 -5.36 10.99
C ILE A 65 12.08 -5.32 9.57
N PHE A 66 11.85 -6.48 8.94
CA PHE A 66 11.32 -6.54 7.57
C PHE A 66 9.95 -5.89 7.45
N THR A 67 9.04 -6.17 8.38
CA THR A 67 7.68 -5.60 8.39
C THR A 67 7.72 -4.09 8.61
N GLY A 68 8.60 -3.59 9.47
CA GLY A 68 8.81 -2.15 9.67
C GLY A 68 9.30 -1.46 8.39
N PHE A 69 10.24 -2.07 7.66
CA PHE A 69 10.69 -1.55 6.37
C PHE A 69 9.60 -1.55 5.31
N THR A 70 8.86 -2.65 5.15
CA THR A 70 7.79 -2.74 4.14
C THR A 70 6.64 -1.79 4.45
N MET A 71 6.25 -1.67 5.72
CA MET A 71 5.24 -0.72 6.17
C MET A 71 5.70 0.73 5.95
N GLY A 72 6.96 1.05 6.25
CA GLY A 72 7.52 2.38 5.98
C GLY A 72 7.46 2.75 4.50
N LEU A 73 7.83 1.82 3.62
CA LEU A 73 7.72 2.00 2.16
C LEU A 73 6.25 2.13 1.70
N GLU A 74 5.34 1.36 2.28
CA GLU A 74 3.91 1.42 1.96
C GLU A 74 3.32 2.79 2.31
N LEU A 75 3.58 3.26 3.53
CA LEU A 75 3.15 4.57 4.00
C LEU A 75 3.76 5.69 3.15
N LEU A 76 5.00 5.54 2.70
CA LEU A 76 5.63 6.49 1.81
C LEU A 76 4.88 6.57 0.47
N TYR A 77 4.56 5.44 -0.17
CA TYR A 77 3.75 5.43 -1.40
C TYR A 77 2.37 6.06 -1.20
N ILE A 78 1.70 5.76 -0.07
CA ILE A 78 0.41 6.36 0.26
C ILE A 78 0.56 7.87 0.49
N SER A 79 1.61 8.32 1.17
CA SER A 79 1.87 9.74 1.44
C SER A 79 2.06 10.55 0.17
N VAL A 80 2.78 9.99 -0.82
CA VAL A 80 3.00 10.63 -2.13
C VAL A 80 1.69 10.66 -2.90
N TYR A 81 0.92 9.57 -2.88
CA TYR A 81 -0.41 9.52 -3.52
C TYR A 81 -1.35 10.59 -2.95
N LEU A 82 -1.42 10.72 -1.61
CA LEU A 82 -2.23 11.73 -0.94
C LEU A 82 -1.74 13.16 -1.24
N GLY A 83 -0.42 13.37 -1.29
CA GLY A 83 0.17 14.66 -1.64
C GLY A 83 -0.19 15.08 -3.07
N ARG A 84 -0.01 14.19 -4.05
CA ARG A 84 -0.43 14.43 -5.45
C ARG A 84 -1.92 14.74 -5.56
N LYS A 85 -2.76 14.00 -4.82
CA LYS A 85 -4.22 14.22 -4.82
C LYS A 85 -4.59 15.57 -4.20
N SER A 86 -3.92 15.97 -3.11
CA SER A 86 -4.15 17.26 -2.45
C SER A 86 -3.78 18.43 -3.37
N ILE A 87 -2.63 18.35 -4.04
CA ILE A 87 -2.19 19.37 -5.00
C ILE A 87 -3.17 19.44 -6.16
N LYS A 88 -3.54 18.28 -6.74
CA LYS A 88 -4.52 18.23 -7.83
C LYS A 88 -5.85 18.86 -7.42
N HIS A 89 -6.37 18.55 -6.23
CA HIS A 89 -7.64 19.10 -5.78
C HIS A 89 -7.57 20.62 -5.55
N GLN A 90 -6.46 21.14 -5.02
CA GLN A 90 -6.27 22.60 -4.91
C GLN A 90 -6.22 23.26 -6.29
N THR A 91 -5.44 22.70 -7.22
CA THR A 91 -5.40 23.21 -8.59
C THR A 91 -6.73 23.04 -9.32
N GLU A 92 -7.50 21.98 -9.04
CA GLU A 92 -8.82 21.74 -9.61
C GLU A 92 -9.82 22.73 -9.05
N LEU A 93 -9.80 23.07 -7.75
CA LEU A 93 -10.62 24.16 -7.20
C LEU A 93 -10.25 25.52 -7.84
N ASP A 94 -8.96 25.80 -8.00
CA ASP A 94 -8.47 27.04 -8.63
C ASP A 94 -8.76 27.08 -10.15
N LEU A 95 -8.79 25.93 -10.83
CA LEU A 95 -9.10 25.80 -12.26
C LEU A 95 -10.59 25.66 -12.54
N ASP A 96 -11.37 25.06 -11.65
CA ASP A 96 -12.80 24.81 -11.82
C ASP A 96 -13.54 26.15 -11.94
N ASP A 97 -13.13 27.15 -11.15
CA ASP A 97 -13.57 28.54 -11.31
C ASP A 97 -13.27 29.12 -12.73
N GLN A 98 -12.29 28.57 -13.46
CA GLN A 98 -11.92 28.97 -14.83
C GLN A 98 -12.33 27.98 -15.93
N ILE A 99 -12.65 26.72 -15.62
CA ILE A 99 -12.78 25.60 -16.58
C ILE A 99 -14.18 24.96 -16.56
N PHE A 100 -15.07 25.28 -15.60
CA PHE A 100 -16.48 24.87 -15.66
C PHE A 100 -17.20 25.32 -16.95
N GLU A 101 -16.60 26.19 -17.77
CA GLU A 101 -17.07 26.53 -19.11
C GLU A 101 -16.65 25.53 -20.23
N LYS A 102 -15.79 24.52 -20.01
CA LYS A 102 -15.29 23.72 -21.16
C LYS A 102 -15.04 22.20 -21.06
N TYR A 103 -14.86 21.55 -19.91
CA TYR A 103 -14.40 20.13 -19.94
C TYR A 103 -14.98 19.18 -18.89
N GLU A 104 -16.31 19.07 -18.86
CA GLU A 104 -17.07 17.94 -18.28
C GLU A 104 -16.78 16.57 -18.98
N SER A 105 -15.63 16.40 -19.66
CA SER A 105 -15.34 15.25 -20.54
C SER A 105 -14.04 14.47 -20.24
N SER A 106 -13.43 14.62 -19.05
CA SER A 106 -12.30 13.76 -18.62
C SER A 106 -12.60 12.85 -17.41
N GLU A 107 -13.89 12.72 -17.07
CA GLU A 107 -14.44 12.04 -15.87
C GLU A 107 -14.28 10.49 -15.84
N ASN A 108 -13.44 9.87 -16.69
CA ASN A 108 -13.36 8.40 -16.78
C ASN A 108 -11.96 7.80 -16.67
N GLN A 109 -10.96 8.56 -16.22
CA GLN A 109 -9.66 7.97 -15.89
C GLN A 109 -9.67 7.35 -14.49
N ASN A 110 -10.37 6.21 -14.39
CA ASN A 110 -10.10 5.15 -13.41
C ASN A 110 -8.74 4.47 -13.69
N VAL A 111 -7.75 5.24 -14.18
CA VAL A 111 -6.36 4.80 -14.30
C VAL A 111 -5.92 4.58 -12.87
N LYS A 112 -5.93 3.32 -12.45
CA LYS A 112 -5.42 2.85 -11.17
C LYS A 112 -4.06 3.50 -10.98
N ASP A 113 -3.98 4.49 -10.10
CA ASP A 113 -2.73 5.24 -9.91
C ASP A 113 -1.60 4.22 -9.67
N PRO A 114 -0.55 4.22 -10.49
CA PRO A 114 0.54 3.25 -10.37
C PRO A 114 1.23 3.31 -9.00
N LEU A 115 1.24 4.46 -8.31
CA LEU A 115 1.66 4.55 -6.90
C LEU A 115 0.73 3.75 -6.00
N MET A 116 -0.58 3.93 -6.17
CA MET A 116 -1.58 3.18 -5.39
C MET A 116 -1.53 1.68 -5.71
N ARG A 117 -1.23 1.31 -6.96
CA ARG A 117 -0.99 -0.09 -7.36
C ARG A 117 0.22 -0.68 -6.66
N LYS A 118 1.32 0.07 -6.53
CA LYS A 118 2.50 -0.33 -5.75
C LYS A 118 2.20 -0.43 -4.26
N ALA A 119 1.50 0.55 -3.70
CA ALA A 119 1.06 0.51 -2.30
C ALA A 119 0.21 -0.73 -2.01
N ILE A 120 -0.77 -1.05 -2.87
CA ILE A 120 -1.60 -2.26 -2.73
C ILE A 120 -0.76 -3.53 -2.85
N LYS A 121 0.17 -3.61 -3.82
CA LYS A 121 1.06 -4.78 -3.96
C LYS A 121 1.88 -4.98 -2.69
N LEU A 122 2.43 -3.89 -2.15
CA LEU A 122 3.22 -3.91 -0.93
C LEU A 122 2.37 -4.23 0.31
N HIS A 123 1.13 -3.73 0.36
CA HIS A 123 0.17 -4.06 1.41
C HIS A 123 -0.16 -5.56 1.42
N ILE A 124 -0.37 -6.17 0.25
CA ILE A 124 -0.60 -7.62 0.13
C ILE A 124 0.63 -8.40 0.60
N THR A 125 1.84 -8.00 0.18
CA THR A 125 3.08 -8.63 0.64
C THR A 125 3.24 -8.48 2.16
N THR A 126 3.03 -7.30 2.71
CA THR A 126 3.13 -7.04 4.16
C THR A 126 2.07 -7.80 4.94
N ALA A 127 0.86 -7.96 4.39
CA ALA A 127 -0.19 -8.77 5.00
C ALA A 127 0.11 -10.27 5.00
N PHE A 128 0.79 -10.78 3.97
CA PHE A 128 1.30 -12.14 3.99
C PHE A 128 2.41 -12.31 5.04
N LEU A 129 3.32 -11.34 5.17
CA LEU A 129 4.30 -11.32 6.25
C LEU A 129 3.61 -11.26 7.63
N ALA A 130 2.57 -10.44 7.77
CA ALA A 130 1.81 -10.29 9.01
C ALA A 130 1.21 -11.60 9.52
N TYR A 131 0.77 -12.49 8.63
CA TYR A 131 0.31 -13.81 9.04
C TYR A 131 1.40 -14.61 9.79
N PHE A 132 2.65 -14.55 9.34
CA PHE A 132 3.77 -15.17 10.06
C PHE A 132 4.03 -14.48 11.41
N GLY A 133 3.88 -13.15 11.48
CA GLY A 133 3.96 -12.40 12.73
C GLY A 133 2.94 -12.85 13.76
N LEU A 134 1.67 -13.01 13.35
CA LEU A 134 0.60 -13.56 14.20
C LEU A 134 0.94 -14.96 14.70
N LEU A 135 1.39 -15.84 13.80
CA LEU A 135 1.73 -17.21 14.15
C LEU A 135 2.87 -17.25 15.18
N GLN A 136 3.92 -16.44 15.00
CA GLN A 136 5.02 -16.34 15.95
C GLN A 136 4.56 -15.79 17.31
N CYS A 137 3.78 -14.71 17.31
CA CYS A 137 3.21 -14.16 18.55
C CYS A 137 2.34 -15.19 19.28
N TYR A 138 1.53 -15.96 18.55
CA TYR A 138 0.71 -17.02 19.11
C TYR A 138 1.55 -18.13 19.74
N ILE A 139 2.55 -18.67 19.02
CA ILE A 139 3.45 -19.72 19.51
C ILE A 139 4.16 -19.26 20.79
N ILE A 140 4.64 -18.02 20.81
CA ILE A 140 5.33 -17.44 21.97
C ILE A 140 4.38 -17.33 23.16
N LEU A 141 3.19 -16.75 22.98
CA LEU A 141 2.19 -16.59 24.04
C LEU A 141 1.74 -17.93 24.62
N THR A 142 1.67 -18.99 23.81
CA THR A 142 1.29 -20.33 24.28
C THR A 142 2.41 -21.06 25.03
N ASN A 143 3.67 -20.81 24.69
CA ASN A 143 4.80 -21.55 25.26
C ASN A 143 5.41 -20.85 26.49
N ASP A 144 5.30 -19.53 26.60
CA ASP A 144 5.89 -18.77 27.70
C ASP A 144 5.15 -17.43 27.93
N SER A 145 4.36 -17.35 29.00
CA SER A 145 3.56 -16.15 29.30
C SER A 145 4.39 -14.98 29.85
N ASN A 146 5.64 -15.21 30.27
CA ASN A 146 6.47 -14.18 30.91
C ASN A 146 7.37 -13.42 29.92
N ARG A 147 7.14 -13.62 28.61
CA ARG A 147 7.92 -12.98 27.55
C ARG A 147 7.70 -11.46 27.48
N ASN A 148 8.67 -10.78 26.85
CA ASN A 148 8.69 -9.34 26.65
C ASN A 148 7.44 -8.83 25.93
N SER A 149 6.47 -8.40 26.73
CA SER A 149 5.17 -7.89 26.27
C SER A 149 5.32 -6.70 25.30
N TYR A 150 6.36 -5.88 25.46
CA TYR A 150 6.64 -4.76 24.56
C TYR A 150 7.07 -5.19 23.15
N VAL A 151 7.50 -6.44 22.95
CA VAL A 151 7.81 -7.00 21.62
C VAL A 151 6.56 -7.66 21.04
N ILE A 152 5.87 -8.44 21.86
CA ILE A 152 4.75 -9.29 21.43
C ILE A 152 3.53 -8.44 21.07
N PHE A 153 3.09 -7.53 21.94
CA PHE A 153 1.83 -6.82 21.72
C PHE A 153 1.87 -5.92 20.48
N PRO A 154 2.89 -5.08 20.25
CA PRO A 154 2.94 -4.27 19.03
C PRO A 154 3.01 -5.13 17.77
N SER A 155 3.81 -6.20 17.78
CA SER A 155 3.89 -7.16 16.67
C SER A 155 2.53 -7.82 16.40
N PHE A 156 1.83 -8.22 17.45
CA PHE A 156 0.50 -8.82 17.36
C PHE A 156 -0.52 -7.83 16.78
N PHE A 157 -0.59 -6.59 17.28
CA PHE A 157 -1.54 -5.58 16.80
C PHE A 157 -1.29 -5.17 15.35
N VAL A 158 -0.03 -4.96 14.97
CA VAL A 158 0.35 -4.66 13.58
C VAL A 158 -0.05 -5.83 12.69
N SER A 159 0.22 -7.05 13.12
CA SER A 159 -0.11 -8.22 12.32
C SER A 159 -1.63 -8.41 12.17
N MET A 160 -2.39 -8.21 13.25
CA MET A 160 -3.85 -8.21 13.21
C MET A 160 -4.39 -7.16 12.24
N PHE A 161 -3.86 -5.93 12.30
CA PHE A 161 -4.27 -4.85 11.40
C PHE A 161 -4.12 -5.26 9.94
N TYR A 162 -2.94 -5.75 9.56
CA TYR A 162 -2.64 -6.16 8.19
C TYR A 162 -3.44 -7.38 7.73
N CYS A 163 -3.69 -8.35 8.61
CA CYS A 163 -4.54 -9.49 8.27
C CYS A 163 -6.00 -9.06 8.08
N THR A 164 -6.54 -8.23 8.98
CA THR A 164 -7.91 -7.72 8.89
C THR A 164 -8.10 -6.84 7.66
N SER A 165 -7.17 -5.93 7.36
CA SER A 165 -7.25 -5.07 6.17
C SER A 165 -7.23 -5.88 4.88
N LEU A 166 -6.42 -6.94 4.81
CA LEU A 166 -6.39 -7.84 3.66
C LEU A 166 -7.71 -8.59 3.46
N ILE A 167 -8.32 -9.08 4.55
CA ILE A 167 -9.65 -9.73 4.50
C ILE A 167 -10.69 -8.75 3.98
N ILE A 168 -10.74 -7.55 4.55
CA ILE A 168 -11.67 -6.50 4.12
C ILE A 168 -11.47 -6.18 2.63
N PHE A 169 -10.23 -5.99 2.20
CA PHE A 169 -9.89 -5.76 0.79
C PHE A 169 -10.35 -6.92 -0.11
N GLY A 170 -10.11 -8.16 0.30
CA GLY A 170 -10.56 -9.37 -0.41
C GLY A 170 -12.08 -9.40 -0.55
N CYS A 171 -12.82 -9.12 0.53
CA CYS A 171 -14.28 -9.02 0.51
C CYS A 171 -14.77 -7.96 -0.47
N PHE A 172 -14.19 -6.76 -0.47
CA PHE A 172 -14.55 -5.70 -1.42
C PHE A 172 -14.31 -6.12 -2.88
N VAL A 173 -13.18 -6.76 -3.17
CA VAL A 173 -12.87 -7.26 -4.52
C VAL A 173 -13.89 -8.31 -4.95
N LEU A 174 -14.23 -9.28 -4.09
CA LEU A 174 -15.21 -10.31 -4.38
C LEU A 174 -16.61 -9.74 -4.64
N ILE A 175 -17.04 -8.75 -3.83
CA ILE A 175 -18.32 -8.07 -4.01
C ILE A 175 -18.35 -7.34 -5.36
N LYS A 176 -17.27 -6.61 -5.71
CA LYS A 176 -17.17 -5.89 -6.98
C LYS A 176 -17.19 -6.83 -8.19
N LEU A 177 -16.46 -7.95 -8.12
CA LEU A 177 -16.46 -8.97 -9.18
C LEU A 177 -17.83 -9.61 -9.36
N ARG A 178 -18.55 -9.90 -8.26
CA ARG A 178 -19.93 -10.42 -8.32
C ARG A 178 -20.88 -9.42 -8.97
N SER A 179 -20.77 -8.13 -8.62
CA SER A 179 -21.57 -7.06 -9.22
C SER A 179 -21.29 -6.93 -10.72
N GLN A 180 -20.02 -6.99 -11.16
CA GLN A 180 -19.66 -6.94 -12.57
C GLN A 180 -20.21 -8.15 -13.34
N LYS A 181 -20.05 -9.37 -12.82
CA LYS A 181 -20.61 -10.58 -13.44
C LYS A 181 -22.13 -10.48 -13.60
N SER A 182 -22.82 -9.92 -12.60
CA SER A 182 -24.27 -9.66 -12.68
C SER A 182 -24.64 -8.67 -13.77
N LYS A 183 -23.81 -7.63 -14.02
CA LYS A 183 -24.06 -6.66 -15.10
C LYS A 183 -23.80 -7.26 -16.48
N THR A 184 -22.75 -8.07 -16.64
CA THR A 184 -22.44 -8.73 -17.92
C THR A 184 -23.45 -9.81 -18.30
N MET A 185 -24.12 -10.44 -17.32
CA MET A 185 -25.16 -11.45 -17.60
C MET A 185 -26.52 -10.83 -17.98
N LEU A 186 -26.74 -9.53 -17.73
CA LEU A 186 -27.96 -8.80 -18.08
C LEU A 186 -27.89 -8.14 -19.47
N VAL A 187 -26.77 -8.26 -20.19
CA VAL A 187 -26.57 -7.81 -21.57
C VAL A 187 -26.62 -9.01 -22.50
#